data_AF-A0A5S3XMY9-F1
#
_entry.id   AF-A0A5S3XMY9-F1
#
_cell.length_a   1.000
_cell.length_b   1.000
_cell.length_c   1.000
_cell.angle_alpha   90.00
_cell.angle_beta   90.00
_cell.angle_gamma   90.00
#
_symmetry.space_group_name_H-M   'P 1'
#
loop_
_entity.id
_entity.type
_entity.pdbx_description
1 polymer ?
#
loop_
_entity_poly.entity_id
_entity_poly.type
_entity_poly.pdbx_seq_one_letter_code
_entity_poly.pdbx_strand_id
1 'polypeptide(L)'
;MTQYQIQQFSKIKGEQRTRALLVDRFLVDKPEYDLVGGDFVIGEIPKSGEEWHERVSMGEARGLVQSKYVQDEKTAHYIEKTYVVDKKGNPRKNFFLFIHATTGEGEHKRYFFTSREITDNLDEKARGYYFRIGKEDRHKIFSTLTNKEILDKIHKTYQGGDVEETQEFVARAFSEITLEEFYRVEGNLPNYIKIEGILSELGGGSWEGLSFRNRVLTEAGWDVNRNYGESPEEARKVFDRINRCIPKIKGFTMKQKQKSILELVSSDYI
;
A
#
# COMPACT_ATOMS: atom_id res chain seq x y z
N MET A 1 1.04 -19.53 -23.62
CA MET A 1 1.16 -18.90 -22.29
C MET A 1 0.05 -19.42 -21.41
N THR A 2 0.34 -19.72 -20.14
CA THR A 2 -0.68 -20.07 -19.13
C THR A 2 -1.47 -18.83 -18.71
N GLN A 3 -2.66 -19.02 -18.14
CA GLN A 3 -3.50 -17.92 -17.63
C GLN A 3 -2.77 -17.08 -16.58
N TYR A 4 -1.95 -17.73 -15.74
CA TYR A 4 -1.06 -17.06 -14.78
C TYR A 4 -0.02 -16.17 -15.48
N GLN A 5 0.66 -16.68 -16.51
CA GLN A 5 1.64 -15.89 -17.27
C GLN A 5 1.00 -14.68 -17.95
N ILE A 6 -0.24 -14.79 -18.44
CA ILE A 6 -0.98 -13.69 -19.05
C ILE A 6 -1.33 -12.61 -18.02
N GLN A 7 -1.75 -13.01 -16.82
CA GLN A 7 -2.02 -12.08 -15.73
C GLN A 7 -0.76 -11.34 -15.28
N GLN A 8 0.37 -12.05 -15.11
CA GLN A 8 1.65 -11.43 -14.76
C GLN A 8 2.11 -10.43 -15.82
N PHE A 9 2.02 -10.80 -17.10
CA PHE A 9 2.38 -9.90 -18.20
C PHE A 9 1.49 -8.65 -18.24
N SER A 10 0.19 -8.82 -17.99
CA SER A 10 -0.78 -7.71 -17.93
C SER A 10 -0.51 -6.76 -16.77
N LYS A 11 -0.17 -7.30 -15.59
CA LYS A 11 0.26 -6.51 -14.41
C LYS A 11 1.48 -5.67 -14.75
N ILE A 12 2.55 -6.29 -15.24
CA ILE A 12 3.80 -5.61 -15.63
C ILE A 12 3.51 -4.50 -16.65
N LYS A 13 2.70 -4.78 -17.67
CA LYS A 13 2.38 -3.81 -18.73
C LYS A 13 1.63 -2.59 -18.18
N GLY A 14 0.68 -2.78 -17.27
CA GLY A 14 -0.03 -1.67 -16.62
C GLY A 14 0.91 -0.83 -15.78
N GLU A 15 1.69 -1.48 -14.92
CA GLU A 15 2.66 -0.81 -14.05
C GLU A 15 3.67 0.03 -14.84
N GLN A 16 4.30 -0.53 -15.88
CA GLN A 16 5.30 0.19 -16.66
C GLN A 16 4.72 1.42 -17.36
N ARG A 17 3.48 1.33 -17.85
CA ARG A 17 2.78 2.47 -18.49
C ARG A 17 2.44 3.56 -17.48
N THR A 18 2.02 3.18 -16.28
CA THR A 18 1.77 4.12 -15.19
C THR A 18 3.07 4.80 -14.78
N ARG A 19 4.14 4.02 -14.52
CA ARG A 19 5.45 4.55 -14.14
C ARG A 19 6.00 5.52 -15.18
N ALA A 20 5.95 5.16 -16.47
CA ALA A 20 6.44 6.01 -17.55
C ALA A 20 5.76 7.38 -17.61
N LEU A 21 4.48 7.46 -17.26
CA LEU A 21 3.77 8.74 -17.15
C LEU A 21 4.20 9.53 -15.91
N LEU A 22 4.30 8.87 -14.75
CA LEU A 22 4.53 9.54 -13.48
C LEU A 22 5.94 10.15 -13.37
N VAL A 23 6.96 9.48 -13.91
CA VAL A 23 8.36 9.93 -13.83
C VAL A 23 8.62 11.26 -14.55
N ASP A 24 7.71 11.70 -15.43
CA ASP A 24 7.81 13.01 -16.08
C ASP A 24 7.76 14.18 -15.08
N ARG A 25 7.11 14.00 -13.92
CA ARG A 25 6.89 15.10 -12.95
C ARG A 25 6.95 14.72 -11.48
N PHE A 26 7.06 13.44 -11.16
CA PHE A 26 7.08 12.96 -9.80
C PHE A 26 8.32 12.11 -9.56
N LEU A 27 8.84 12.17 -8.34
CA LEU A 27 9.66 11.09 -7.82
C LEU A 27 8.75 9.87 -7.68
N VAL A 28 9.11 8.77 -8.34
CA VAL A 28 8.31 7.53 -8.34
C VAL A 28 9.11 6.42 -7.70
N ASP A 29 8.67 6.03 -6.51
CA ASP A 29 9.18 4.85 -5.86
C ASP A 29 8.25 3.67 -6.10
N LYS A 30 8.82 2.52 -6.43
CA LYS A 30 8.09 1.27 -6.46
C LYS A 30 8.45 0.55 -5.17
N PRO A 31 7.53 0.42 -4.20
CA PRO A 31 7.81 -0.36 -3.01
C PRO A 31 8.30 -1.75 -3.40
N GLU A 32 9.33 -2.22 -2.72
CA GLU A 32 9.85 -3.58 -2.88
C GLU A 32 8.84 -4.66 -2.45
N TYR A 33 7.66 -4.26 -1.98
CA TYR A 33 6.58 -5.13 -1.52
C TYR A 33 5.35 -4.88 -2.38
N ASP A 34 4.66 -5.95 -2.79
CA ASP A 34 3.30 -5.84 -3.33
C ASP A 34 2.47 -5.19 -2.24
N LEU A 35 2.19 -3.89 -2.36
CA LEU A 35 1.32 -3.22 -1.41
C LEU A 35 -0.04 -3.88 -1.52
N VAL A 36 -0.72 -3.97 -0.39
CA VAL A 36 -2.16 -4.15 -0.42
C VAL A 36 -2.69 -2.91 -1.14
N GLY A 37 -3.12 -3.12 -2.39
CA GLY A 37 -3.81 -2.16 -3.24
C GLY A 37 -3.07 -0.92 -3.79
N GLY A 38 -1.75 -0.79 -3.72
CA GLY A 38 -0.99 0.25 -4.45
C GLY A 38 0.20 -0.31 -5.23
N ASP A 39 0.60 0.32 -6.32
CA ASP A 39 1.72 -0.13 -7.16
C ASP A 39 2.91 0.83 -7.09
N PHE A 40 2.68 2.10 -6.81
CA PHE A 40 3.71 3.12 -6.67
C PHE A 40 3.43 4.06 -5.52
N VAL A 41 4.50 4.61 -4.98
CA VAL A 41 4.46 5.85 -4.21
C VAL A 41 5.01 6.98 -5.06
N ILE A 42 4.37 8.14 -4.94
CA ILE A 42 4.81 9.36 -5.62
C ILE A 42 5.13 10.47 -4.63
N GLY A 43 6.16 11.23 -4.97
CA GLY A 43 6.63 12.40 -4.24
C GLY A 43 7.01 13.53 -5.20
N GLU A 44 7.24 14.71 -4.64
CA GLU A 44 7.81 15.83 -5.38
C GLU A 44 9.25 15.50 -5.80
N ILE A 45 9.63 15.94 -7.01
CA ILE A 45 11.03 15.91 -7.43
C ILE A 45 11.77 16.95 -6.58
N PRO A 46 12.78 16.54 -5.79
CA PRO A 46 13.56 17.49 -5.00
C PRO A 46 14.37 18.41 -5.93
N LYS A 47 14.56 19.65 -5.50
CA LYS A 47 15.23 20.71 -6.26
C LYS A 47 16.75 20.67 -6.10
N SER A 48 17.27 19.87 -5.16
CA SER A 48 18.70 19.67 -4.95
C SER A 48 19.04 18.26 -4.45
N GLY A 49 20.31 17.88 -4.53
CA GLY A 49 20.82 16.61 -4.00
C GLY A 49 20.82 16.49 -2.47
N GLU A 50 20.84 17.62 -1.75
CA GLU A 50 20.69 17.66 -0.29
C GLU A 50 19.24 17.42 0.13
N GLU A 51 18.29 18.06 -0.56
CA GLU A 51 16.85 17.83 -0.37
C GLU A 51 16.46 16.38 -0.70
N TRP A 52 17.16 15.76 -1.65
CA TRP A 52 17.02 14.32 -1.93
C TRP A 52 17.36 13.45 -0.72
N HIS A 53 18.49 13.70 -0.07
CA HIS A 53 18.93 12.90 1.09
C HIS A 53 18.01 13.09 2.30
N GLU A 54 17.51 14.30 2.54
CA GLU A 54 16.50 14.55 3.59
C GLU A 54 15.19 13.79 3.32
N ARG A 55 14.61 13.93 2.12
CA ARG A 55 13.27 13.40 1.81
C ARG A 55 13.21 11.89 1.73
N VAL A 56 14.26 11.26 1.19
CA VAL A 56 14.39 9.80 1.17
C VAL A 56 14.55 9.25 2.59
N SER A 57 15.30 9.94 3.46
CA SER A 57 15.49 9.53 4.86
C SER A 57 14.24 9.76 5.73
N MET A 58 13.40 10.74 5.39
CA MET A 58 12.19 11.08 6.14
C MET A 58 10.93 10.33 5.67
N GLY A 59 10.99 9.59 4.56
CA GLY A 59 9.84 8.83 4.06
C GLY A 59 8.69 9.73 3.59
N GLU A 60 9.00 10.82 2.88
CA GLU A 60 8.01 11.77 2.34
C GLU A 60 7.24 11.23 1.12
N ALA A 61 6.75 10.01 1.23
CA ALA A 61 5.75 9.49 0.33
C ALA A 61 4.46 10.30 0.47
N ARG A 62 4.02 10.96 -0.60
CA ARG A 62 2.89 11.90 -0.56
C ARG A 62 1.69 11.48 -1.41
N GLY A 63 1.80 10.36 -2.13
CA GLY A 63 0.68 9.78 -2.86
C GLY A 63 0.89 8.29 -3.10
N LEU A 64 -0.20 7.53 -3.05
CA LEU A 64 -0.28 6.13 -3.42
C LEU A 64 -0.95 6.03 -4.78
N VAL A 65 -0.33 5.32 -5.71
CA VAL A 65 -0.88 5.10 -7.04
C VAL A 65 -1.10 3.61 -7.25
N GLN A 66 -2.31 3.22 -7.59
CA GLN A 66 -2.64 1.86 -8.03
C GLN A 66 -2.78 1.82 -9.55
N SER A 67 -2.25 0.77 -10.16
CA SER A 67 -2.38 0.42 -11.57
C SER A 67 -3.07 -0.94 -11.71
N LYS A 68 -4.17 -0.97 -12.44
CA LYS A 68 -4.87 -2.20 -12.82
C LYS A 68 -4.84 -2.37 -14.34
N TYR A 69 -4.93 -3.62 -14.79
CA TYR A 69 -4.98 -3.94 -16.21
C TYR A 69 -6.18 -4.83 -16.53
N VAL A 70 -7.05 -4.32 -17.40
CA VAL A 70 -8.22 -5.02 -17.93
C VAL A 70 -7.78 -5.83 -19.14
N GLN A 71 -7.87 -7.16 -19.02
CA GLN A 71 -7.53 -8.08 -20.09
C GLN A 71 -8.64 -8.20 -21.12
N ASP A 72 -9.90 -8.21 -20.67
CA ASP A 72 -11.10 -8.31 -21.50
C ASP A 72 -12.31 -7.61 -20.82
N GLU A 73 -13.44 -7.52 -21.52
CA GLU A 73 -14.69 -6.90 -21.03
C GLU A 73 -15.35 -7.63 -19.83
N LYS A 74 -14.87 -8.84 -19.52
CA LYS A 74 -15.31 -9.62 -18.35
C LYS A 74 -14.44 -9.33 -17.13
N THR A 75 -13.24 -8.78 -17.34
CA THR A 75 -12.32 -8.41 -16.29
C THR A 75 -12.89 -7.22 -15.54
N ALA A 76 -13.04 -7.42 -14.23
CA ALA A 76 -13.43 -6.36 -13.35
C ALA A 76 -12.41 -6.19 -12.24
N HIS A 77 -12.22 -4.94 -11.84
CA HIS A 77 -11.29 -4.59 -10.80
C HIS A 77 -12.02 -4.10 -9.58
N TYR A 78 -11.60 -4.67 -8.47
CA TYR A 78 -12.03 -4.27 -7.16
C TYR A 78 -10.96 -3.35 -6.55
N ILE A 79 -11.41 -2.24 -5.99
CA ILE A 79 -10.58 -1.21 -5.36
C ILE A 79 -11.00 -1.11 -3.91
N GLU A 80 -10.06 -1.29 -2.99
CA GLU A 80 -10.37 -1.36 -1.58
C GLU A 80 -10.84 -0.01 -1.03
N LYS A 81 -11.92 -0.03 -0.24
CA LYS A 81 -12.50 1.18 0.35
C LYS A 81 -11.49 1.96 1.19
N THR A 82 -10.62 1.26 1.90
CA THR A 82 -9.62 1.81 2.82
C THR A 82 -8.55 2.66 2.14
N TYR A 83 -8.36 2.50 0.80
CA TYR A 83 -7.49 3.33 -0.03
C TYR A 83 -8.18 4.54 -0.61
N VAL A 84 -9.48 4.44 -0.84
CA VAL A 84 -10.25 5.52 -1.48
C VAL A 84 -10.75 6.52 -0.45
N VAL A 85 -11.17 6.07 0.73
CA VAL A 85 -11.73 6.95 1.77
C VAL A 85 -10.97 6.89 3.09
N ASP A 86 -11.01 7.99 3.83
CA ASP A 86 -10.50 8.11 5.19
C ASP A 86 -11.38 7.39 6.22
N LYS A 87 -11.00 7.43 7.51
CA LYS A 87 -11.78 6.82 8.60
C LYS A 87 -13.16 7.47 8.80
N LYS A 88 -13.35 8.69 8.27
CA LYS A 88 -14.61 9.46 8.32
C LYS A 88 -15.45 9.26 7.06
N GLY A 89 -14.97 8.47 6.08
CA GLY A 89 -15.62 8.24 4.81
C GLY A 89 -15.36 9.32 3.75
N ASN A 90 -14.48 10.30 4.00
CA ASN A 90 -14.14 11.31 3.01
C ASN A 90 -13.14 10.76 1.98
N PRO A 91 -13.29 11.09 0.70
CA PRO A 91 -12.30 10.72 -0.32
C PRO A 91 -10.91 11.27 -0.02
N ARG A 92 -9.93 10.36 -0.05
CA ARG A 92 -8.52 10.66 0.15
C ARG A 92 -7.96 11.52 -0.97
N LYS A 93 -7.11 12.48 -0.63
CA LYS A 93 -6.48 13.38 -1.62
C LYS A 93 -5.19 12.79 -2.24
N ASN A 94 -4.73 11.67 -1.69
CA ASN A 94 -3.43 11.09 -1.93
C ASN A 94 -3.52 9.66 -2.48
N PHE A 95 -4.68 9.22 -2.98
CA PHE A 95 -4.83 7.96 -3.70
C PHE A 95 -5.29 8.21 -5.14
N PHE A 96 -4.64 7.52 -6.06
CA PHE A 96 -4.88 7.63 -7.50
C PHE A 96 -4.94 6.26 -8.14
N LEU A 97 -5.87 6.09 -9.07
CA LEU A 97 -6.09 4.83 -9.78
C LEU A 97 -5.87 5.03 -11.28
N PHE A 98 -4.97 4.22 -11.83
CA PHE A 98 -4.82 3.99 -13.25
C PHE A 98 -5.44 2.64 -13.61
N ILE A 99 -6.26 2.63 -14.64
CA ILE A 99 -6.72 1.38 -15.24
C ILE A 99 -6.32 1.39 -16.71
N HIS A 100 -5.54 0.39 -17.11
CA HIS A 100 -5.14 0.20 -18.49
C HIS A 100 -5.97 -0.90 -19.13
N ALA A 101 -6.30 -0.74 -20.40
CA ALA A 101 -6.95 -1.76 -21.20
C ALA A 101 -6.32 -1.79 -22.59
N THR A 102 -6.31 -2.95 -23.22
CA THR A 102 -6.10 -3.05 -24.66
C THR A 102 -7.41 -3.52 -25.27
N THR A 103 -7.96 -2.76 -26.21
CA THR A 103 -9.21 -3.14 -26.89
C THR A 103 -8.94 -4.32 -27.83
N GLY A 104 -10.02 -4.96 -28.31
CA GLY A 104 -9.91 -6.04 -29.30
C GLY A 104 -9.20 -5.66 -30.60
N GLU A 105 -9.11 -4.36 -30.90
CA GLU A 105 -8.41 -3.79 -32.06
C GLU A 105 -6.94 -3.43 -31.78
N GLY A 106 -6.44 -3.72 -30.57
CA GLY A 106 -5.05 -3.43 -30.17
C GLY A 106 -4.82 -2.01 -29.66
N GLU A 107 -5.84 -1.15 -29.64
CA GLU A 107 -5.72 0.20 -29.10
C GLU A 107 -5.56 0.19 -27.58
N HIS A 108 -4.63 1.02 -27.10
CA HIS A 108 -4.43 1.22 -25.67
C HIS A 108 -5.42 2.26 -25.13
N LYS A 109 -6.18 1.88 -24.12
CA LYS A 109 -6.97 2.81 -23.30
C LYS A 109 -6.39 2.91 -21.89
N ARG A 110 -6.46 4.11 -21.32
CA ARG A 110 -6.06 4.39 -19.94
C ARG A 110 -7.14 5.23 -19.30
N TYR A 111 -7.67 4.78 -18.17
CA TYR A 111 -8.56 5.54 -17.33
C TYR A 111 -7.79 6.04 -16.11
N PHE A 112 -8.06 7.26 -15.69
CA PHE A 112 -7.47 7.85 -14.49
C PHE A 112 -8.57 8.36 -13.55
N PHE A 113 -8.44 8.03 -12.27
CA PHE A 113 -9.34 8.49 -11.22
C PHE A 113 -8.57 9.01 -10.01
N THR A 114 -9.02 10.14 -9.46
CA THR A 114 -8.77 10.51 -8.07
C THR A 114 -9.73 9.76 -7.15
N SER A 115 -9.45 9.69 -5.84
CA SER A 115 -10.41 9.05 -4.91
C SER A 115 -11.80 9.66 -4.94
N ARG A 116 -11.91 10.99 -5.12
CA ARG A 116 -13.19 11.68 -5.28
C ARG A 116 -13.96 11.12 -6.46
N GLU A 117 -13.29 10.94 -7.59
CA GLU A 117 -13.93 10.43 -8.79
C GLU A 117 -14.29 8.96 -8.67
N ILE A 118 -13.51 8.19 -7.90
CA ILE A 118 -13.88 6.83 -7.55
C ILE A 118 -15.19 6.82 -6.77
N THR A 119 -15.31 7.64 -5.72
CA THR A 119 -16.53 7.68 -4.90
C THR A 119 -17.75 8.17 -5.67
N ASP A 120 -17.54 9.09 -6.61
CA ASP A 120 -18.63 9.74 -7.33
C ASP A 120 -19.08 8.92 -8.56
N ASN A 121 -18.22 8.06 -9.11
CA ASN A 121 -18.47 7.43 -10.43
C ASN A 121 -18.34 5.90 -10.49
N LEU A 122 -17.78 5.24 -9.46
CA LEU A 122 -17.68 3.77 -9.43
C LEU A 122 -18.74 3.16 -8.53
N ASP A 123 -19.19 1.95 -8.90
CA ASP A 123 -20.18 1.22 -8.14
C ASP A 123 -19.58 0.78 -6.79
N GLU A 124 -20.16 1.24 -5.68
CA GLU A 124 -19.79 0.78 -4.34
C GLU A 124 -20.39 -0.59 -4.03
N LYS A 125 -19.59 -1.47 -3.43
CA LYS A 125 -19.94 -2.80 -2.93
C LYS A 125 -19.44 -2.96 -1.50
N ALA A 126 -19.85 -4.03 -0.82
CA ALA A 126 -19.59 -4.26 0.60
C ALA A 126 -18.12 -4.08 1.03
N ARG A 127 -17.16 -4.41 0.17
CA ARG A 127 -15.74 -4.31 0.50
C ARG A 127 -15.11 -2.99 -0.03
N GLY A 128 -15.66 -2.38 -1.10
CA GLY A 128 -14.99 -1.31 -1.84
C GLY A 128 -15.65 -0.96 -3.17
N TYR A 129 -14.90 -0.32 -4.07
CA TYR A 129 -15.40 0.20 -5.33
C TYR A 129 -15.09 -0.75 -6.48
N TYR A 130 -15.94 -0.73 -7.50
CA TYR A 130 -15.87 -1.68 -8.60
C TYR A 130 -15.77 -0.95 -9.94
N PHE A 131 -14.76 -1.34 -10.72
CA PHE A 131 -14.58 -0.89 -12.09
C PHE A 131 -14.76 -2.05 -13.06
N ARG A 132 -15.50 -1.82 -14.14
CA ARG A 132 -15.59 -2.71 -15.28
C ARG A 132 -15.82 -1.90 -16.55
N ILE A 133 -15.15 -2.29 -17.63
CA ILE A 133 -15.46 -1.78 -18.97
C ILE A 133 -16.74 -2.48 -19.42
N GLY A 134 -17.87 -1.80 -19.32
CA GLY A 134 -19.16 -2.26 -19.83
C GLY A 134 -19.22 -2.17 -21.36
N LYS A 135 -20.32 -2.67 -21.95
CA LYS A 135 -20.61 -2.50 -23.39
C LYS A 135 -20.73 -1.03 -23.78
N GLU A 136 -21.28 -0.22 -22.88
CA GLU A 136 -21.21 1.23 -22.93
C GLU A 136 -20.12 1.69 -21.96
N ASP A 137 -19.11 2.36 -22.50
CA ASP A 137 -18.01 2.90 -21.71
C ASP A 137 -18.46 4.17 -20.97
N ARG A 138 -19.18 3.96 -19.86
CA ARG A 138 -19.63 5.02 -18.93
C ARG A 138 -18.46 5.82 -18.35
N HIS A 139 -17.24 5.32 -18.49
CA HIS A 139 -16.01 5.92 -17.98
C HIS A 139 -15.18 6.61 -19.07
N LYS A 140 -15.73 6.77 -20.28
CA LYS A 140 -15.02 7.33 -21.44
C LYS A 140 -14.37 8.68 -21.15
N ILE A 141 -15.03 9.55 -20.38
CA ILE A 141 -14.48 10.85 -19.93
C ILE A 141 -13.15 10.69 -19.17
N PHE A 142 -13.00 9.64 -18.36
CA PHE A 142 -11.77 9.35 -17.62
C PHE A 142 -10.68 8.76 -18.53
N SER A 143 -11.05 8.32 -19.74
CA SER A 143 -10.13 7.77 -20.74
C SER A 143 -9.54 8.81 -21.71
N THR A 144 -10.16 9.99 -21.81
CA THR A 144 -9.77 11.05 -22.75
C THR A 144 -8.76 12.03 -22.18
N LEU A 145 -8.36 11.86 -20.91
CA LEU A 145 -7.41 12.75 -20.26
C LEU A 145 -6.00 12.60 -20.85
N THR A 146 -5.43 13.72 -21.27
CA THR A 146 -4.04 13.83 -21.70
C THR A 146 -3.09 13.58 -20.53
N ASN A 147 -1.82 13.23 -20.82
CA ASN A 147 -0.80 13.06 -19.77
C ASN A 147 -0.67 14.32 -18.92
N LYS A 148 -0.70 15.50 -19.55
CA LYS A 148 -0.62 16.79 -18.86
C LYS A 148 -1.78 16.95 -17.87
N GLU A 149 -3.02 16.73 -18.29
CA GLU A 149 -4.20 16.87 -17.43
C GLU A 149 -4.16 15.91 -16.24
N ILE A 150 -3.73 14.66 -16.47
CA ILE A 150 -3.56 13.68 -15.38
C ILE A 150 -2.53 14.18 -14.37
N LEU A 151 -1.34 14.56 -14.83
CA LEU A 151 -0.25 15.00 -13.96
C LEU A 151 -0.59 16.30 -13.22
N ASP A 152 -1.23 17.26 -13.90
CA ASP A 152 -1.73 18.51 -13.30
C ASP A 152 -2.76 18.20 -12.20
N LYS A 153 -3.64 17.23 -12.43
CA LYS A 153 -4.67 16.83 -11.49
C LYS A 153 -4.12 16.07 -10.29
N ILE A 154 -3.14 15.19 -10.50
CA ILE A 154 -2.38 14.58 -9.40
C ILE A 154 -1.76 15.70 -8.57
N HIS A 155 -0.99 16.61 -9.18
CA HIS A 155 -0.30 17.69 -8.48
C HIS A 155 -1.24 18.60 -7.68
N LYS A 156 -2.38 19.00 -8.27
CA LYS A 156 -3.37 19.84 -7.60
C LYS A 156 -4.05 19.15 -6.43
N THR A 157 -4.41 17.86 -6.58
CA THR A 157 -5.04 17.09 -5.50
C THR A 157 -4.04 16.84 -4.37
N TYR A 158 -2.80 16.54 -4.75
CA TYR A 158 -1.63 16.32 -3.91
C TYR A 158 -1.27 17.53 -3.04
N GLN A 159 -1.28 18.76 -3.57
CA GLN A 159 -0.97 19.98 -2.80
C GLN A 159 -2.06 20.37 -1.79
N GLY A 160 -3.28 19.85 -1.94
CA GLY A 160 -4.38 20.14 -1.02
C GLY A 160 -4.50 19.15 0.14
N GLY A 161 -3.63 18.12 0.20
CA GLY A 161 -3.67 17.04 1.20
C GLY A 161 -3.02 17.40 2.53
N ASP A 162 -3.51 16.80 3.62
CA ASP A 162 -2.81 16.82 4.91
C ASP A 162 -1.59 15.89 4.81
N VAL A 163 -0.40 16.42 5.03
CA VAL A 163 0.87 15.70 4.90
C VAL A 163 0.97 14.57 5.93
N GLU A 164 0.50 14.79 7.16
CA GLU A 164 0.58 13.82 8.24
C GLU A 164 -0.40 12.67 7.99
N GLU A 165 -1.64 12.98 7.59
CA GLU A 165 -2.62 11.96 7.18
C GLU A 165 -2.11 11.13 5.99
N THR A 166 -1.38 11.80 5.10
CA THR A 166 -0.81 11.17 3.91
C THR A 166 0.31 10.21 4.26
N GLN A 167 1.23 10.62 5.13
CA GLN A 167 2.30 9.77 5.62
C GLN A 167 1.78 8.57 6.41
N GLU A 168 0.78 8.77 7.29
CA GLU A 168 0.15 7.67 8.01
C GLU A 168 -0.54 6.68 7.06
N PHE A 169 -1.25 7.20 6.06
CA PHE A 169 -1.93 6.37 5.06
C PHE A 169 -0.93 5.51 4.28
N VAL A 170 0.14 6.12 3.78
CA VAL A 170 1.18 5.39 3.05
C VAL A 170 1.86 4.40 4.00
N ALA A 171 2.33 4.82 5.17
CA ALA A 171 3.00 3.93 6.12
C ALA A 171 2.12 2.72 6.50
N ARG A 172 0.80 2.91 6.65
CA ARG A 172 -0.16 1.83 6.86
C ARG A 172 -0.26 0.90 5.66
N ALA A 173 -0.41 1.43 4.45
CA ALA A 173 -0.47 0.61 3.23
C ALA A 173 0.83 -0.22 3.01
N PHE A 174 1.96 0.28 3.50
CA PHE A 174 3.27 -0.38 3.41
C PHE A 174 3.52 -1.44 4.49
N SER A 175 2.69 -1.46 5.53
CA SER A 175 2.90 -2.31 6.71
C SER A 175 1.72 -3.25 6.99
N GLU A 176 0.73 -3.28 6.10
CA GLU A 176 -0.37 -4.23 6.16
C GLU A 176 0.13 -5.64 5.83
N ILE A 177 -0.25 -6.62 6.65
CA ILE A 177 0.11 -8.03 6.46
C ILE A 177 -1.09 -8.75 5.87
N THR A 178 -0.87 -9.37 4.71
CA THR A 178 -1.87 -10.20 4.05
C THR A 178 -1.86 -11.63 4.57
N LEU A 179 -2.97 -12.37 4.40
CA LEU A 179 -2.99 -13.79 4.82
C LEU A 179 -2.07 -14.64 3.93
N GLU A 180 -1.95 -14.27 2.66
CA GLU A 180 -1.12 -14.92 1.66
C GLU A 180 0.38 -14.88 2.02
N GLU A 181 0.82 -13.87 2.78
CA GLU A 181 2.21 -13.77 3.23
C GLU A 181 2.66 -14.92 4.13
N PHE A 182 1.74 -15.51 4.92
CA PHE A 182 2.08 -16.62 5.83
C PHE A 182 2.26 -17.96 5.11
N TYR A 183 1.88 -18.04 3.83
CA TYR A 183 1.96 -19.25 3.02
C TYR A 183 3.09 -19.21 1.99
N ARG A 184 3.80 -18.08 1.89
CA ARG A 184 4.71 -17.85 0.77
C ARG A 184 6.09 -18.45 1.04
N VAL A 185 6.58 -19.25 0.09
CA VAL A 185 7.89 -19.94 0.16
C VAL A 185 8.98 -19.21 -0.64
N GLU A 186 8.60 -18.38 -1.62
CA GLU A 186 9.54 -17.70 -2.52
C GLU A 186 9.14 -16.22 -2.77
N GLY A 187 10.11 -15.39 -3.12
CA GLY A 187 9.94 -13.94 -3.34
C GLY A 187 10.50 -13.09 -2.21
N ASN A 188 10.05 -11.84 -2.10
CA ASN A 188 10.60 -10.87 -1.14
C ASN A 188 10.32 -11.27 0.32
N LEU A 189 10.98 -10.62 1.27
CA LEU A 189 10.77 -10.87 2.69
C LEU A 189 9.35 -10.41 3.11
N PRO A 190 8.51 -11.27 3.72
CA PRO A 190 7.16 -10.88 4.18
C PRO A 190 7.17 -9.72 5.19
N ASN A 191 6.09 -8.93 5.26
CA ASN A 191 6.00 -7.79 6.17
C ASN A 191 6.09 -8.23 7.64
N TYR A 192 5.50 -9.38 7.98
CA TYR A 192 5.58 -9.92 9.33
C TYR A 192 7.03 -10.23 9.76
N ILE A 193 7.88 -10.69 8.83
CA ILE A 193 9.30 -10.92 9.11
C ILE A 193 10.06 -9.61 9.37
N LYS A 194 9.68 -8.50 8.72
CA LYS A 194 10.28 -7.20 9.05
C LYS A 194 9.91 -6.74 10.45
N ILE A 195 8.65 -6.96 10.84
CA ILE A 195 8.21 -6.67 12.22
C ILE A 195 9.04 -7.49 13.19
N GLU A 196 9.24 -8.79 12.92
CA GLU A 196 10.15 -9.61 13.73
C GLU A 196 11.58 -9.07 13.79
N GLY A 197 12.10 -8.56 12.66
CA GLY A 197 13.41 -7.91 12.59
C GLY A 197 13.47 -6.68 13.50
N ILE A 198 12.50 -5.77 13.39
CA ILE A 198 12.38 -4.57 14.24
C ILE A 198 12.33 -4.97 15.72
N LEU A 199 11.51 -5.97 16.07
CA LEU A 199 11.43 -6.44 17.46
C LEU A 199 12.76 -7.03 17.94
N SER A 200 13.45 -7.77 17.08
CA SER A 200 14.76 -8.35 17.41
C SER A 200 15.81 -7.27 17.63
N GLU A 201 15.83 -6.23 16.80
CA GLU A 201 16.68 -5.05 16.99
C GLU A 201 16.34 -4.29 18.27
N LEU A 202 15.04 -4.15 18.59
CA LEU A 202 14.60 -3.55 19.84
C LEU A 202 15.12 -4.31 21.07
N GLY A 203 15.28 -5.62 20.97
CA GLY A 203 15.84 -6.47 22.03
C GLY A 203 17.37 -6.46 22.14
N GLY A 204 18.08 -5.75 21.27
CA GLY A 204 19.55 -5.67 21.28
C GLY A 204 20.26 -6.60 20.27
N GLY A 205 19.51 -7.24 19.37
CA GLY A 205 20.05 -8.17 18.36
C GLY A 205 20.40 -9.55 18.93
N SER A 206 20.85 -10.46 18.07
CA SER A 206 21.27 -11.82 18.46
C SER A 206 20.23 -12.58 19.31
N TRP A 207 20.65 -13.28 20.37
CA TRP A 207 19.77 -14.11 21.19
C TRP A 207 18.82 -13.29 22.07
N GLU A 208 19.28 -12.14 22.57
CA GLU A 208 18.50 -11.21 23.36
C GLU A 208 17.37 -10.59 22.53
N GLY A 209 17.67 -10.26 21.28
CA GLY A 209 16.70 -9.84 20.28
C GLY A 209 15.63 -10.88 20.01
N LEU A 210 16.02 -12.13 19.75
CA LEU A 210 15.08 -13.23 19.51
C LEU A 210 14.18 -13.50 20.72
N SER A 211 14.75 -13.46 21.94
CA SER A 211 14.00 -13.62 23.19
C SER A 211 13.00 -12.48 23.39
N PHE A 212 13.41 -11.23 23.15
CA PHE A 212 12.54 -10.08 23.25
C PHE A 212 11.41 -10.10 22.21
N ARG A 213 11.70 -10.45 20.95
CA ARG A 213 10.71 -10.65 19.90
C ARG A 213 9.66 -11.68 20.33
N ASN A 214 10.10 -12.85 20.79
CA ASN A 214 9.20 -13.91 21.22
C ASN A 214 8.32 -13.45 22.39
N ARG A 215 8.89 -12.70 23.34
CA ARG A 215 8.12 -12.12 24.45
C ARG A 215 7.04 -11.16 23.96
N VAL A 216 7.36 -10.25 23.03
CA VAL A 216 6.36 -9.32 22.46
C VAL A 216 5.26 -10.08 21.70
N LEU A 217 5.61 -11.13 20.95
CA LEU A 217 4.62 -11.99 20.27
C LEU A 217 3.70 -12.69 21.27
N THR A 218 4.24 -13.26 22.35
CA THR A 218 3.46 -13.88 23.43
C THR A 218 2.51 -12.88 24.10
N GLU A 219 3.02 -11.71 24.47
CA GLU A 219 2.20 -10.65 25.09
C GLU A 219 1.11 -10.12 24.15
N ALA A 220 1.38 -10.12 22.85
CA ALA A 220 0.39 -9.78 21.83
C ALA A 220 -0.65 -10.89 21.58
N GLY A 221 -0.48 -12.08 22.18
CA GLY A 221 -1.41 -13.21 22.13
C GLY A 221 -1.00 -14.36 21.20
N TRP A 222 0.24 -14.39 20.71
CA TRP A 222 0.72 -15.48 19.85
C TRP A 222 1.46 -16.56 20.63
N ASP A 223 1.16 -17.83 20.35
CA ASP A 223 1.98 -18.94 20.82
C ASP A 223 3.17 -19.13 19.85
N VAL A 224 4.36 -18.74 20.32
CA VAL A 224 5.62 -18.77 19.54
C VAL A 224 6.06 -20.18 19.13
N ASN A 225 5.41 -21.23 19.62
CA ASN A 225 5.66 -22.61 19.16
C ASN A 225 4.81 -22.99 17.94
N ARG A 226 3.80 -22.19 17.57
CA ARG A 226 2.94 -22.41 16.40
C ARG A 226 3.52 -21.74 15.16
N ASN A 227 3.28 -22.35 14.01
CA ASN A 227 3.62 -21.74 12.73
C ASN A 227 2.50 -20.77 12.31
N TYR A 228 2.85 -19.57 11.83
CA TYR A 228 1.85 -18.59 11.38
C TYR A 228 0.91 -19.13 10.29
N GLY A 229 1.40 -20.00 9.41
CA GLY A 229 0.59 -20.60 8.35
C GLY A 229 -0.50 -21.56 8.86
N GLU A 230 -0.40 -22.06 10.09
CA GLU A 230 -1.44 -22.92 10.70
C GLU A 230 -2.68 -22.12 11.09
N SER A 231 -2.53 -20.81 11.35
CA SER A 231 -3.63 -19.93 11.77
C SER A 231 -3.34 -18.48 11.35
N PRO A 232 -3.39 -18.19 10.04
CA PRO A 232 -2.95 -16.91 9.49
C PRO A 232 -3.84 -15.74 9.93
N GLU A 233 -5.13 -15.96 10.21
CA GLU A 233 -6.02 -14.90 10.69
C GLU A 233 -5.67 -14.47 12.12
N GLU A 234 -5.26 -15.42 12.96
CA GLU A 234 -4.76 -15.14 14.31
C GLU A 234 -3.41 -14.43 14.24
N ALA A 235 -2.49 -14.93 13.40
CA ALA A 235 -1.18 -14.34 13.18
C ALA A 235 -1.31 -12.88 12.69
N ARG A 236 -2.17 -12.64 11.69
CA ARG A 236 -2.43 -11.29 11.16
C ARG A 236 -2.92 -10.34 12.24
N LYS A 237 -3.87 -10.77 13.07
CA LYS A 237 -4.38 -9.93 14.19
C LYS A 237 -3.27 -9.55 15.17
N VAL A 238 -2.39 -10.50 15.50
CA VAL A 238 -1.24 -10.26 16.37
C VAL A 238 -0.28 -9.24 15.75
N PHE A 239 0.13 -9.46 14.50
CA PHE A 239 1.06 -8.55 13.85
C PHE A 239 0.45 -7.16 13.58
N ASP A 240 -0.83 -7.06 13.22
CA ASP A 240 -1.54 -5.77 13.10
C ASP A 240 -1.57 -5.00 14.43
N ARG A 241 -1.69 -5.71 15.56
CA ARG A 241 -1.61 -5.10 16.90
C ARG A 241 -0.20 -4.57 17.16
N ILE A 242 0.82 -5.38 16.95
CA ILE A 242 2.22 -4.98 17.15
C ILE A 242 2.57 -3.78 16.26
N ASN A 243 2.20 -3.83 14.97
CA ASN A 243 2.50 -2.80 14.00
C ASN A 243 1.86 -1.45 14.36
N ARG A 244 0.65 -1.44 14.95
CA ARG A 244 0.01 -0.22 15.48
C ARG A 244 0.73 0.40 16.68
N CYS A 245 1.57 -0.36 17.38
CA CYS A 245 2.29 0.10 18.56
C CYS A 245 3.68 0.65 18.24
N ILE A 246 4.34 0.17 17.17
CA ILE A 246 5.69 0.58 16.78
C ILE A 246 5.82 2.11 16.56
N PRO A 247 4.89 2.80 15.88
CA PRO A 247 4.98 4.25 15.72
C PRO A 247 4.89 5.01 17.05
N LYS A 248 4.17 4.49 18.05
CA LYS A 248 3.93 5.15 19.34
C LYS A 248 5.17 5.21 20.24
N ILE A 249 6.15 4.35 19.97
CA ILE A 249 7.43 4.33 20.71
C ILE A 249 8.53 5.09 19.97
N LYS A 250 8.19 5.79 18.87
CA LYS A 250 9.13 6.63 18.12
C LYS A 250 9.58 7.80 19.00
N GLY A 251 10.89 8.03 19.08
CA GLY A 251 11.50 9.07 19.93
C GLY A 251 11.83 8.66 21.36
N PHE A 252 11.47 7.44 21.79
CA PHE A 252 11.85 6.93 23.11
C PHE A 252 13.31 6.40 23.12
N THR A 253 13.94 6.43 24.29
CA THR A 253 15.20 5.69 24.50
C THR A 253 14.97 4.19 24.34
N MET A 254 16.00 3.40 24.05
CA MET A 254 15.84 1.95 23.85
C MET A 254 15.17 1.23 25.02
N LYS A 255 15.52 1.58 26.26
CA LYS A 255 14.90 1.02 27.46
C LYS A 255 13.42 1.39 27.58
N GLN A 256 13.07 2.62 27.21
CA GLN A 256 11.66 3.07 27.16
C GLN A 256 10.89 2.39 26.04
N LYS A 257 11.50 2.20 24.86
CA LYS A 257 10.89 1.47 23.73
C LYS A 257 10.53 0.04 24.12
N GLN A 258 11.48 -0.70 24.72
CA GLN A 258 11.27 -2.07 25.16
C GLN A 258 10.13 -2.21 26.18
N LYS A 259 10.09 -1.31 27.17
CA LYS A 259 9.04 -1.30 28.18
C LYS A 259 7.68 -0.96 27.56
N SER A 260 7.63 0.13 26.78
CA SER A 260 6.38 0.67 26.23
C SER A 260 5.75 -0.27 25.21
N ILE A 261 6.55 -0.95 24.37
CA ILE A 261 5.99 -1.89 23.38
C ILE A 261 5.30 -3.07 24.06
N LEU A 262 5.88 -3.62 25.14
CA LEU A 262 5.27 -4.69 25.92
C LEU A 262 3.96 -4.22 26.57
N GLU A 263 3.97 -3.05 27.23
CA GLU A 263 2.76 -2.50 27.86
C GLU A 263 1.63 -2.24 26.84
N LEU A 264 1.97 -1.68 25.68
CA LEU A 264 1.00 -1.36 24.62
C LEU A 264 0.37 -2.62 24.04
N VAL A 265 1.15 -3.66 23.73
CA VAL A 265 0.60 -4.88 23.12
C VAL A 265 -0.23 -5.71 24.09
N SER A 266 0.09 -5.71 25.38
CA SER A 266 -0.68 -6.42 26.42
C SER A 266 -1.98 -5.69 26.80
N SER A 267 -2.00 -4.35 26.74
CA SER A 267 -3.15 -3.54 27.17
C SER A 267 -4.40 -3.67 26.27
N ASP A 268 -4.23 -4.08 25.02
CA ASP A 268 -5.32 -4.29 24.06
C ASP A 268 -5.95 -5.71 24.18
N TYR A 269 -5.62 -6.48 25.22
CA TYR A 269 -6.09 -7.86 25.46
C TYR A 269 -7.27 -7.97 26.44
N ILE A 270 -7.76 -6.85 26.99
CA ILE A 270 -8.93 -6.78 27.89
C ILE A 270 -10.11 -6.19 27.14
#